data_AF-A0AA95ZFK5-F1
#
_entry.id   AF-A0AA95ZFK5-F1
#
_cell.length_a   1.000
_cell.length_b   1.000
_cell.length_c   1.000
_cell.angle_alpha   90.00
_cell.angle_beta   90.00
_cell.angle_gamma   90.00
#
_symmetry.space_group_name_H-M   'P 1'
#
loop_
_entity.id
_entity.type
_entity.pdbx_description
1 polymer ?
#
loop_
_entity_poly.entity_id
_entity_poly.type
_entity_poly.pdbx_seq_one_letter_code
_entity_poly.pdbx_strand_id
1 'polypeptide(L)'
;MAEALDGPVGLRWRNQNVTNNARDQEKVINLLTRIPASQGGKQEAWPVPPLAGPDRGCPKFLADAIWDFQSFWKSKRVFNLIDGVVDKAGHTIRQLNSLASGAPINPPTPSPTQDTREQDIIIRFTGGPGGNRREKERENDLKENFNTPSYLATHQPLLAICYVGFREQEKFVETAVNEAIAGRTATSKGITIVIGSSAGGVSALKAACQLSARGARIKYLGINDAAFLSTSHEVNFKPFAINLNIVTGGQRINAEMKENFSQTIGHSWQFNSTSPTGFHPYAEFHGPLAGFANVDLANKPRVIAVQAAYLAASAPISPLPLPIGVRDRFAAMMHKQAGSEAENLLWARLSTLMPT
;
A
#
# COMPACT_ATOMS: atom_id res chain seq x y z
N MET A 1 25.67 25.95 -24.41
CA MET A 1 24.80 27.06 -23.98
C MET A 1 23.49 26.48 -23.50
N ALA A 2 22.79 27.13 -22.56
CA ALA A 2 21.48 26.65 -22.11
C ALA A 2 20.46 26.80 -23.25
N GLU A 3 19.73 25.73 -23.55
CA GLU A 3 18.66 25.73 -24.54
C GLU A 3 17.44 26.47 -23.97
N ALA A 4 17.00 27.52 -24.66
CA ALA A 4 15.75 28.20 -24.36
C ALA A 4 14.63 27.61 -25.24
N LEU A 5 13.47 27.30 -24.63
CA LEU A 5 12.28 26.92 -25.38
C LEU A 5 11.49 28.16 -25.80
N ASP A 6 10.81 28.10 -26.93
CA ASP A 6 9.92 29.16 -27.39
C ASP A 6 8.52 29.01 -26.78
N GLY A 7 8.08 27.76 -26.56
CA GLY A 7 6.85 27.39 -25.86
C GLY A 7 6.99 26.11 -25.02
N PRO A 8 5.95 25.73 -24.27
CA PRO A 8 5.94 24.50 -23.47
C PRO A 8 5.90 23.25 -24.36
N VAL A 9 6.53 22.16 -23.87
CA VAL A 9 6.58 20.85 -24.54
C VAL A 9 6.08 19.74 -23.60
N GLY A 10 5.19 18.88 -24.07
CA GLY A 10 4.73 17.69 -23.36
C GLY A 10 3.21 17.42 -23.45
N LEU A 11 2.72 16.60 -22.52
CA LEU A 11 1.31 16.33 -22.29
C LEU A 11 0.99 16.62 -20.83
N ARG A 12 0.29 17.72 -20.58
CA ARG A 12 -0.13 18.09 -19.23
C ARG A 12 -1.03 17.00 -18.67
N TRP A 13 -0.66 16.46 -17.50
CA TRP A 13 -1.33 15.34 -16.84
C TRP A 13 -1.51 14.10 -17.74
N ARG A 14 -0.58 13.91 -18.70
CA ARG A 14 -0.61 12.85 -19.73
C ARG A 14 -1.81 12.89 -20.68
N ASN A 15 -2.65 13.92 -20.68
CA ASN A 15 -3.87 13.95 -21.50
C ASN A 15 -4.13 15.26 -22.26
N GLN A 16 -3.48 16.37 -21.90
CA GLN A 16 -3.71 17.66 -22.54
C GLN A 16 -2.46 18.14 -23.29
N ASN A 17 -2.57 18.29 -24.61
CA ASN A 17 -1.52 18.91 -25.42
C ASN A 17 -1.31 20.37 -25.01
N VAL A 18 -0.04 20.76 -24.93
CA VAL A 18 0.38 22.17 -24.88
C VAL A 18 0.77 22.64 -26.28
N THR A 19 1.37 23.83 -26.41
CA THR A 19 1.75 24.39 -27.73
C THR A 19 2.59 23.45 -28.56
N ASN A 20 3.56 22.73 -27.95
CA ASN A 20 4.31 21.64 -28.58
C ASN A 20 4.91 22.01 -29.94
N ASN A 21 5.64 23.12 -30.03
CA ASN A 21 6.38 23.46 -31.25
C ASN A 21 7.40 22.35 -31.55
N ALA A 22 7.45 21.86 -32.79
CA ALA A 22 8.34 20.78 -33.22
C ALA A 22 9.81 21.11 -32.91
N ARG A 23 10.21 22.37 -33.10
CA ARG A 23 11.55 22.87 -32.76
C ARG A 23 11.87 22.75 -31.27
N ASP A 24 10.92 23.01 -30.38
CA ASP A 24 11.12 22.89 -28.94
C ASP A 24 11.12 21.43 -28.50
N GLN A 25 10.32 20.58 -29.15
CA GLN A 25 10.36 19.13 -28.95
C GLN A 25 11.74 18.57 -29.25
N GLU A 26 12.34 18.99 -30.38
CA GLU A 26 13.69 18.59 -30.77
C GLU A 26 14.74 19.02 -29.72
N LYS A 27 14.65 20.25 -29.20
CA LYS A 27 15.52 20.71 -28.10
C LYS A 27 15.40 19.80 -26.88
N VAL A 28 14.18 19.46 -26.44
CA VAL A 28 13.97 18.58 -25.27
C VAL A 28 14.49 17.17 -25.53
N ILE A 29 14.27 16.60 -26.72
CA ILE A 29 14.82 15.30 -27.12
C ILE A 29 16.35 15.34 -27.03
N ASN A 30 16.98 16.35 -27.62
CA ASN A 30 18.44 16.51 -27.62
C ASN A 30 19.04 16.70 -26.22
N LEU A 31 18.30 17.33 -25.29
CA LEU A 31 18.72 17.41 -23.89
C LEU A 31 18.63 16.03 -23.22
N LEU A 32 17.52 15.32 -23.38
CA LEU A 32 17.31 14.00 -22.78
C LEU A 32 18.32 12.95 -23.28
N THR A 33 18.72 12.99 -24.56
CA THR A 33 19.72 12.05 -25.11
C THR A 33 21.14 12.29 -24.61
N ARG A 34 21.44 13.46 -24.02
CA ARG A 34 22.75 13.75 -23.43
C ARG A 34 22.85 13.41 -21.95
N ILE A 35 21.75 13.03 -21.33
CA ILE A 35 21.66 12.76 -19.89
C ILE A 35 21.60 11.25 -19.69
N PRO A 36 22.48 10.66 -18.85
CA PRO A 36 22.45 9.22 -18.57
C PRO A 36 21.15 8.82 -17.86
N ALA A 37 20.73 7.58 -18.04
CA ALA A 37 19.55 7.02 -17.39
C ALA A 37 19.66 7.08 -15.86
N SER A 38 20.88 7.02 -15.31
CA SER A 38 21.14 7.19 -13.87
C SER A 38 20.80 8.59 -13.33
N GLN A 39 20.55 9.56 -14.22
CA GLN A 39 20.10 10.93 -13.92
C GLN A 39 18.70 11.23 -14.51
N GLY A 40 17.95 10.19 -14.88
CA GLY A 40 16.60 10.30 -15.44
C GLY A 40 16.55 10.62 -16.93
N GLY A 41 17.70 10.68 -17.62
CA GLY A 41 17.76 10.93 -19.06
C GLY A 41 17.49 9.69 -19.93
N LYS A 42 17.83 9.79 -21.22
CA LYS A 42 17.58 8.77 -22.24
C LYS A 42 18.82 8.44 -23.09
N GLN A 43 20.02 8.79 -22.65
CA GLN A 43 21.26 8.56 -23.40
C GLN A 43 21.44 7.11 -23.86
N GLU A 44 21.18 6.14 -22.99
CA GLU A 44 21.34 4.71 -23.29
C GLU A 44 20.11 4.15 -24.03
N ALA A 45 18.93 4.71 -23.78
CA ALA A 45 17.66 4.23 -24.37
C ALA A 45 17.43 4.76 -25.80
N TRP A 46 17.99 5.92 -26.13
CA TRP A 46 17.88 6.58 -27.43
C TRP A 46 19.27 6.72 -28.07
N PRO A 47 19.90 5.61 -28.49
CA PRO A 47 21.20 5.65 -29.16
C PRO A 47 21.16 6.48 -30.45
N VAL A 48 19.98 6.53 -31.09
CA VAL A 48 19.64 7.52 -32.11
C VAL A 48 18.47 8.34 -31.57
N PRO A 49 18.61 9.68 -31.44
CA PRO A 49 17.52 10.53 -31.00
C PRO A 49 16.28 10.37 -31.90
N PRO A 50 15.09 10.12 -31.35
CA PRO A 50 13.88 10.06 -32.15
C PRO A 50 13.54 11.43 -32.76
N LEU A 51 12.82 11.44 -33.88
CA LEU A 51 12.39 12.69 -34.52
C LEU A 51 11.29 13.37 -33.70
N ALA A 52 11.31 14.70 -33.66
CA ALA A 52 10.23 15.50 -33.10
C ALA A 52 8.89 15.23 -33.81
N GLY A 53 7.78 15.39 -33.09
CA GLY A 53 6.44 15.33 -33.68
C GLY A 53 6.07 16.62 -34.42
N PRO A 54 4.90 16.64 -35.10
CA PRO A 54 4.37 17.87 -35.68
C PRO A 54 4.00 18.89 -34.61
N ASP A 55 3.91 20.17 -34.99
CA ASP A 55 3.43 21.23 -34.11
C ASP A 55 2.07 20.88 -33.49
N ARG A 56 1.85 21.32 -32.24
CA ARG A 56 0.64 21.04 -31.42
C ARG A 56 0.44 19.59 -31.01
N GLY A 57 1.27 18.65 -31.49
CA GLY A 57 1.27 17.25 -31.07
C GLY A 57 2.54 16.91 -30.30
N CYS A 58 2.42 16.20 -29.18
CA CYS A 58 3.57 15.57 -28.51
C CYS A 58 3.56 14.06 -28.78
N PRO A 59 4.56 13.49 -29.46
CA PRO A 59 4.69 12.05 -29.61
C PRO A 59 4.70 11.36 -28.24
N LYS A 60 4.03 10.21 -28.16
CA LYS A 60 3.87 9.47 -26.89
C LYS A 60 5.22 9.17 -26.22
N PHE A 61 6.24 8.78 -26.99
CA PHE A 61 7.56 8.48 -26.43
C PHE A 61 8.21 9.70 -25.75
N LEU A 62 7.98 10.92 -26.26
CA LEU A 62 8.53 12.16 -25.70
C LEU A 62 7.76 12.54 -24.43
N ALA A 63 6.43 12.44 -24.47
CA ALA A 63 5.59 12.67 -23.29
C ALA A 63 5.94 11.71 -22.13
N ASP A 64 6.14 10.43 -22.44
CA ASP A 64 6.56 9.43 -21.47
C ASP A 64 7.97 9.75 -20.92
N ALA A 65 8.91 10.13 -21.79
CA ALA A 65 10.27 10.48 -21.36
C ALA A 65 10.33 11.72 -20.45
N ILE A 66 9.53 12.75 -20.75
CA ILE A 66 9.39 13.95 -19.88
C ILE A 66 8.82 13.54 -18.52
N TRP A 67 7.80 12.69 -18.52
CA TRP A 67 7.18 12.21 -17.30
C TRP A 67 8.16 11.40 -16.44
N ASP A 68 8.91 10.50 -17.06
CA ASP A 68 9.93 9.68 -16.39
C ASP A 68 11.01 10.55 -15.75
N PHE A 69 11.52 11.54 -16.51
CA PHE A 69 12.52 12.49 -16.01
C PHE A 69 11.99 13.26 -14.80
N GLN A 70 10.78 13.82 -14.88
CA GLN A 70 10.16 14.51 -13.75
C GLN A 70 9.93 13.59 -12.56
N SER A 71 9.51 12.35 -12.80
CA SER A 71 9.29 11.34 -11.76
C SER A 71 10.59 10.98 -11.04
N PHE A 72 11.67 10.80 -11.79
CA PHE A 72 13.00 10.57 -11.26
C PHE A 72 13.41 11.70 -10.31
N TRP A 73 13.32 12.95 -10.76
CA TRP A 73 13.75 14.10 -9.96
C TRP A 73 12.80 14.45 -8.81
N LYS A 74 11.51 14.09 -8.90
CA LYS A 74 10.60 14.13 -7.74
C LYS A 74 10.99 13.12 -6.67
N SER A 75 11.43 11.91 -7.05
CA SER A 75 11.93 10.93 -6.07
C SER A 75 13.15 11.43 -5.30
N LYS A 76 13.94 12.33 -5.92
CA LYS A 76 15.09 13.02 -5.32
C LYS A 76 14.72 14.33 -4.60
N ARG A 77 13.42 14.65 -4.47
CA ARG A 77 12.89 15.90 -3.87
C ARG A 77 13.36 17.19 -4.56
N VAL A 78 13.77 17.12 -5.82
CA VAL A 78 14.13 18.31 -6.62
C VAL A 78 12.89 18.93 -7.25
N PHE A 79 11.91 18.12 -7.63
CA PHE A 79 10.60 18.60 -8.12
C PHE A 79 9.49 18.30 -7.12
N ASN A 80 8.60 19.27 -6.93
CA ASN A 80 7.42 19.12 -6.06
C ASN A 80 6.22 18.50 -6.83
N LEU A 81 6.13 18.79 -8.13
CA LEU A 81 5.03 18.38 -9.00
C LEU A 81 5.56 17.68 -10.25
N ILE A 82 4.83 16.66 -10.70
CA ILE A 82 4.99 16.05 -12.02
C ILE A 82 3.74 16.42 -12.79
N ASP A 83 3.88 17.17 -13.87
CA ASP A 83 2.76 17.60 -14.70
C ASP A 83 2.91 17.12 -16.15
N GLY A 84 4.04 16.51 -16.52
CA GLY A 84 4.31 16.02 -17.87
C GLY A 84 4.65 17.13 -18.87
N VAL A 85 5.02 18.34 -18.41
CA VAL A 85 5.34 19.49 -19.26
C VAL A 85 6.71 20.09 -18.93
N VAL A 86 7.45 20.47 -19.97
CA VAL A 86 8.67 21.28 -19.90
C VAL A 86 8.32 22.72 -20.29
N ASP A 87 8.15 23.60 -19.30
CA ASP A 87 7.87 25.02 -19.55
C ASP A 87 9.14 25.82 -19.88
N LYS A 88 9.01 26.87 -20.70
CA LYS A 88 10.09 27.76 -21.17
C LYS A 88 11.02 28.31 -20.07
N ALA A 89 10.49 28.55 -18.89
CA ALA A 89 11.24 29.01 -17.72
C ALA A 89 10.97 28.13 -16.48
N GLY A 90 10.53 26.88 -16.71
CA GLY A 90 10.19 25.94 -15.65
C GLY A 90 11.41 25.34 -14.95
N HIS A 91 11.18 24.62 -13.85
CA HIS A 91 12.22 23.86 -13.17
C HIS A 91 12.77 22.73 -14.06
N THR A 92 11.91 22.09 -14.85
CA THR A 92 12.29 20.98 -15.74
C THR A 92 13.35 21.39 -16.76
N ILE A 93 13.17 22.50 -17.48
CA ILE A 93 14.13 22.94 -18.51
C ILE A 93 15.47 23.38 -17.91
N ARG A 94 15.45 24.01 -16.72
CA ARG A 94 16.69 24.37 -16.01
C ARG A 94 17.49 23.13 -15.64
N GLN A 95 16.81 22.10 -15.12
CA GLN A 95 17.46 20.85 -14.74
C GLN A 95 18.02 20.12 -15.97
N LEU A 96 17.25 20.02 -17.06
CA LEU A 96 17.69 19.43 -18.32
C LEU A 96 18.95 20.12 -18.85
N ASN A 97 18.95 21.46 -18.92
CA ASN A 97 20.11 22.23 -19.34
C ASN A 97 21.32 22.03 -18.42
N SER A 98 21.11 22.02 -17.11
CA SER A 98 22.18 21.83 -16.13
C SER A 98 22.89 20.49 -16.35
N LEU A 99 22.13 19.40 -16.51
CA LEU A 99 22.68 18.05 -16.69
C LEU A 99 23.30 17.87 -18.09
N ALA A 100 22.64 18.35 -19.14
CA ALA A 100 23.10 18.18 -20.52
C ALA A 100 24.31 19.05 -20.88
N SER A 101 24.59 20.13 -20.13
CA SER A 101 25.74 21.00 -20.37
C SER A 101 27.07 20.40 -19.93
N GLY A 102 27.06 19.24 -19.24
CA GLY A 102 28.27 18.65 -18.69
C GLY A 102 28.98 19.56 -17.70
N ALA A 103 28.29 20.60 -17.16
CA ALA A 103 28.81 21.42 -16.08
C ALA A 103 29.37 20.48 -15.01
N PRO A 104 30.60 20.72 -14.50
CA PRO A 104 31.20 19.85 -13.52
C PRO A 104 30.18 19.67 -12.41
N ILE A 105 29.68 18.43 -12.33
CA ILE A 105 28.94 17.96 -11.19
C ILE A 105 29.81 18.42 -10.03
N ASN A 106 29.29 19.28 -9.13
CA ASN A 106 29.96 19.48 -7.84
C ASN A 106 30.45 18.09 -7.42
N PRO A 107 31.77 17.92 -7.15
CA PRO A 107 32.41 16.61 -7.02
C PRO A 107 31.43 15.70 -6.31
N PRO A 108 30.97 14.62 -6.97
CA PRO A 108 29.68 13.98 -6.72
C PRO A 108 29.46 14.03 -5.23
N THR A 109 28.51 14.87 -4.78
CA THR A 109 28.25 15.07 -3.35
C THR A 109 28.36 13.69 -2.74
N PRO A 110 29.39 13.40 -1.92
CA PRO A 110 29.87 12.05 -1.69
C PRO A 110 28.65 11.21 -1.47
N SER A 111 28.39 10.27 -2.41
CA SER A 111 27.12 9.55 -2.49
C SER A 111 26.72 9.24 -1.06
N PRO A 112 25.65 9.88 -0.53
CA PRO A 112 25.45 10.03 0.90
C PRO A 112 25.70 8.67 1.49
N THR A 113 26.77 8.56 2.30
CA THR A 113 27.40 7.27 2.67
C THR A 113 26.27 6.29 2.88
N GLN A 114 26.13 5.36 1.93
CA GLN A 114 24.89 4.59 1.83
C GLN A 114 24.73 3.91 3.18
N ASP A 115 23.65 4.24 3.88
CA ASP A 115 23.44 3.72 5.21
C ASP A 115 23.32 2.20 5.10
N THR A 116 24.34 1.49 5.56
CA THR A 116 24.45 0.03 5.38
C THR A 116 23.68 -0.74 6.45
N ARG A 117 23.12 -0.01 7.44
CA ARG A 117 22.24 -0.56 8.47
C ARG A 117 20.98 -1.13 7.83
N GLU A 118 20.37 -2.07 8.52
CA GLU A 118 19.13 -2.71 8.07
C GLU A 118 17.97 -1.72 8.11
N GLN A 119 16.96 -1.88 7.25
CA GLN A 119 15.73 -1.08 7.35
C GLN A 119 14.54 -2.01 7.41
N ASP A 120 13.78 -1.94 8.50
CA ASP A 120 12.50 -2.66 8.58
C ASP A 120 11.37 -1.84 7.96
N ILE A 121 10.40 -2.57 7.41
CA ILE A 121 9.24 -2.00 6.72
C ILE A 121 7.99 -2.63 7.33
N ILE A 122 7.07 -1.79 7.82
CA ILE A 122 5.74 -2.22 8.26
C ILE A 122 4.70 -1.63 7.32
N ILE A 123 3.93 -2.50 6.67
CA ILE A 123 2.75 -2.13 5.90
C ILE A 123 1.51 -2.52 6.70
N ARG A 124 0.64 -1.57 6.98
CA ARG A 124 -0.58 -1.79 7.76
C ARG A 124 -1.81 -1.28 7.04
N PHE A 125 -2.82 -2.13 6.95
CA PHE A 125 -4.14 -1.80 6.45
C PHE A 125 -5.18 -1.97 7.57
N THR A 126 -5.94 -0.93 7.86
CA THR A 126 -7.02 -0.96 8.86
C THR A 126 -8.38 -0.74 8.18
N GLY A 127 -9.41 -1.44 8.67
CA GLY A 127 -10.79 -1.10 8.35
C GLY A 127 -11.25 0.08 9.18
N GLY A 128 -11.97 1.04 8.59
CA GLY A 128 -12.50 2.15 9.36
C GLY A 128 -13.50 3.02 8.59
N PRO A 129 -14.41 3.71 9.31
CA PRO A 129 -15.27 4.70 8.72
C PRO A 129 -14.44 5.92 8.27
N GLY A 130 -14.90 6.63 7.24
CA GLY A 130 -14.22 7.84 6.73
C GLY A 130 -13.41 7.65 5.45
N GLY A 131 -13.62 6.53 4.76
CA GLY A 131 -13.06 6.30 3.43
C GLY A 131 -11.56 6.07 3.43
N ASN A 132 -11.03 5.90 2.22
CA ASN A 132 -9.69 5.40 2.00
C ASN A 132 -8.66 6.53 2.07
N ARG A 133 -7.71 6.43 3.00
CA ARG A 133 -6.66 7.44 3.18
C ARG A 133 -5.41 6.85 3.82
N ARG A 134 -4.31 7.59 3.71
CA ARG A 134 -3.06 7.29 4.41
C ARG A 134 -3.18 7.75 5.88
N GLU A 135 -2.77 6.91 6.82
CA GLU A 135 -2.81 7.20 8.26
C GLU A 135 -1.44 7.66 8.77
N LYS A 136 -1.12 8.94 8.59
CA LYS A 136 0.18 9.51 9.02
C LYS A 136 0.40 9.47 10.52
N GLU A 137 -0.65 9.66 11.31
CA GLU A 137 -0.60 9.53 12.76
C GLU A 137 -0.17 8.11 13.16
N ARG A 138 -0.77 7.08 12.57
CA ARG A 138 -0.40 5.68 12.82
C ARG A 138 1.04 5.35 12.37
N GLU A 139 1.49 5.94 11.27
CA GLU A 139 2.89 5.81 10.82
C GLU A 139 3.86 6.41 11.86
N ASN A 140 3.49 7.53 12.49
CA ASN A 140 4.29 8.17 13.53
C ASN A 140 4.27 7.34 14.81
N ASP A 141 3.10 6.85 15.25
CA ASP A 141 2.99 5.97 16.43
C ASP A 141 3.90 4.74 16.29
N LEU A 142 3.91 4.09 15.12
CA LEU A 142 4.81 2.95 14.88
C LEU A 142 6.27 3.37 14.97
N LYS A 143 6.64 4.51 14.40
CA LYS A 143 8.01 5.02 14.47
C LYS A 143 8.42 5.39 15.88
N GLU A 144 7.55 5.98 16.68
CA GLU A 144 7.84 6.33 18.07
C GLU A 144 8.06 5.07 18.93
N ASN A 145 7.30 4.01 18.68
CA ASN A 145 7.45 2.75 19.40
C ASN A 145 8.68 1.93 19.00
N PHE A 146 9.12 1.99 17.73
CA PHE A 146 10.22 1.15 17.23
C PHE A 146 11.54 1.89 17.00
N ASN A 147 11.54 3.19 16.69
CA ASN A 147 12.78 3.96 16.47
C ASN A 147 13.43 4.40 17.79
N THR A 148 13.60 3.48 18.73
CA THR A 148 14.32 3.71 19.97
C THR A 148 15.82 3.95 19.68
N PRO A 149 16.58 4.54 20.62
CA PRO A 149 18.03 4.68 20.46
C PRO A 149 18.73 3.35 20.16
N SER A 150 18.30 2.24 20.79
CA SER A 150 18.85 0.90 20.59
C SER A 150 18.57 0.36 19.18
N TYR A 151 17.34 0.51 18.68
CA TYR A 151 16.98 0.14 17.33
C TYR A 151 17.80 0.94 16.31
N LEU A 152 17.84 2.27 16.48
CA LEU A 152 18.58 3.17 15.58
C LEU A 152 20.10 2.95 15.65
N ALA A 153 20.67 2.31 16.67
CA ALA A 153 22.09 1.98 16.67
C ALA A 153 22.45 0.92 15.59
N THR A 154 21.49 0.09 15.19
CA THR A 154 21.70 -1.05 14.29
C THR A 154 20.87 -0.98 13.01
N HIS A 155 19.81 -0.16 13.00
CA HIS A 155 18.86 -0.01 11.91
C HIS A 155 18.75 1.43 11.43
N GLN A 156 18.31 1.59 10.19
CA GLN A 156 17.74 2.82 9.68
C GLN A 156 16.35 3.06 10.31
N PRO A 157 15.84 4.29 10.31
CA PRO A 157 14.48 4.56 10.75
C PRO A 157 13.44 3.66 10.04
N LEU A 158 12.50 3.13 10.81
CA LEU A 158 11.40 2.30 10.33
C LEU A 158 10.63 2.99 9.18
N LEU A 159 10.44 2.26 8.10
CA LEU A 159 9.51 2.65 7.03
C LEU A 159 8.11 2.12 7.36
N ALA A 160 7.32 2.94 8.03
CA ALA A 160 5.89 2.67 8.28
C ALA A 160 5.03 3.19 7.13
N ILE A 161 4.16 2.32 6.60
CA ILE A 161 3.22 2.61 5.50
C ILE A 161 1.83 2.19 5.97
N CYS A 162 0.99 3.15 6.36
CA CYS A 162 -0.31 2.85 6.95
C CYS A 162 -1.46 3.44 6.14
N TYR A 163 -2.49 2.63 5.90
CA TYR A 163 -3.72 3.03 5.24
C TYR A 163 -4.93 2.55 6.04
N VAL A 164 -5.97 3.38 6.06
CA VAL A 164 -7.31 3.03 6.52
C VAL A 164 -8.28 3.11 5.36
N GLY A 165 -9.27 2.23 5.33
CA GLY A 165 -10.32 2.33 4.33
C GLY A 165 -11.23 1.13 4.23
N PHE A 166 -12.06 1.17 3.20
CA PHE A 166 -12.88 0.07 2.74
C PHE A 166 -12.07 -0.88 1.83
N ARG A 167 -12.71 -2.00 1.51
CA ARG A 167 -12.14 -3.14 0.80
C ARG A 167 -11.72 -2.76 -0.64
N GLU A 168 -10.79 -3.55 -1.18
CA GLU A 168 -10.47 -3.62 -2.62
C GLU A 168 -9.96 -2.35 -3.30
N GLN A 169 -9.23 -1.52 -2.58
CA GLN A 169 -8.65 -0.31 -3.18
C GLN A 169 -7.28 -0.60 -3.78
N GLU A 170 -7.30 -1.16 -4.99
CA GLU A 170 -6.09 -1.58 -5.73
C GLU A 170 -5.03 -0.48 -5.76
N LYS A 171 -5.43 0.79 -5.92
CA LYS A 171 -4.51 1.93 -5.93
C LYS A 171 -3.71 2.08 -4.63
N PHE A 172 -4.32 1.89 -3.46
CA PHE A 172 -3.60 2.03 -2.18
C PHE A 172 -2.74 0.82 -1.87
N VAL A 173 -3.23 -0.37 -2.22
CA VAL A 173 -2.41 -1.60 -2.18
C VAL A 173 -1.17 -1.41 -3.04
N GLU A 174 -1.35 -1.01 -4.31
CA GLU A 174 -0.26 -0.79 -5.24
C GLU A 174 0.70 0.31 -4.76
N THR A 175 0.18 1.42 -4.24
CA THR A 175 1.00 2.51 -3.69
C THR A 175 1.85 2.02 -2.53
N ALA A 176 1.26 1.29 -1.58
CA ALA A 176 1.98 0.74 -0.44
C ALA A 176 3.06 -0.28 -0.86
N VAL A 177 2.73 -1.15 -1.82
CA VAL A 177 3.67 -2.13 -2.39
C VAL A 177 4.81 -1.41 -3.11
N ASN A 178 4.53 -0.39 -3.92
CA ASN A 178 5.55 0.40 -4.62
C ASN A 178 6.50 1.11 -3.64
N GLU A 179 5.97 1.69 -2.56
CA GLU A 179 6.78 2.32 -1.50
C GLU A 179 7.67 1.28 -0.79
N ALA A 180 7.14 0.12 -0.47
CA ALA A 180 7.91 -0.96 0.17
C ALA A 180 9.01 -1.53 -0.75
N ILE A 181 8.71 -1.70 -2.05
CA ILE A 181 9.70 -2.12 -3.05
C ILE A 181 10.78 -1.06 -3.22
N ALA A 182 10.41 0.22 -3.29
CA ALA A 182 11.39 1.31 -3.33
C ALA A 182 12.29 1.32 -2.09
N GLY A 183 11.72 1.08 -0.90
CA GLY A 183 12.48 0.89 0.33
C GLY A 183 13.46 -0.28 0.25
N ARG A 184 13.03 -1.44 -0.26
CA ARG A 184 13.89 -2.63 -0.44
C ARG A 184 14.97 -2.45 -1.51
N THR A 185 14.71 -1.67 -2.55
CA THR A 185 15.70 -1.29 -3.56
C THR A 185 16.77 -0.36 -2.97
N ALA A 186 16.38 0.55 -2.07
CA ALA A 186 17.33 1.43 -1.37
C ALA A 186 18.14 0.67 -0.30
N THR A 187 17.47 -0.22 0.43
CA THR A 187 18.04 -1.00 1.53
C THR A 187 17.57 -2.45 1.46
N SER A 188 18.44 -3.32 0.96
CA SER A 188 18.13 -4.75 0.76
C SER A 188 18.08 -5.56 2.07
N LYS A 189 18.67 -5.04 3.16
CA LYS A 189 18.68 -5.68 4.49
C LYS A 189 17.49 -5.25 5.35
N GLY A 190 17.11 -6.10 6.30
CA GLY A 190 15.96 -5.92 7.21
C GLY A 190 14.76 -6.79 6.83
N ILE A 191 13.65 -6.62 7.55
CA ILE A 191 12.43 -7.42 7.39
C ILE A 191 11.24 -6.61 6.89
N THR A 192 10.39 -7.23 6.07
CA THR A 192 9.10 -6.66 5.67
C THR A 192 7.98 -7.37 6.42
N ILE A 193 7.12 -6.57 7.05
CA ILE A 193 5.96 -7.01 7.82
C ILE A 193 4.70 -6.44 7.17
N VAL A 194 3.68 -7.27 6.98
CA VAL A 194 2.39 -6.86 6.42
C VAL A 194 1.28 -7.22 7.41
N ILE A 195 0.40 -6.27 7.71
CA ILE A 195 -0.65 -6.41 8.71
C ILE A 195 -1.96 -5.90 8.13
N GLY A 196 -3.04 -6.67 8.32
CA GLY A 196 -4.39 -6.26 7.94
C GLY A 196 -5.36 -6.46 9.10
N SER A 197 -6.19 -5.45 9.38
CA SER A 197 -7.23 -5.52 10.42
C SER A 197 -8.60 -5.25 9.82
N SER A 198 -9.64 -5.98 10.22
CA SER A 198 -11.01 -5.76 9.73
C SER A 198 -11.07 -5.79 8.19
N ALA A 199 -11.74 -4.84 7.54
CA ALA A 199 -11.76 -4.70 6.07
C ALA A 199 -10.36 -4.56 5.44
N GLY A 200 -9.36 -4.10 6.20
CA GLY A 200 -7.96 -4.02 5.78
C GLY A 200 -7.29 -5.38 5.58
N GLY A 201 -7.86 -6.48 6.10
CA GLY A 201 -7.36 -7.84 5.90
C GLY A 201 -7.24 -8.24 4.42
N VAL A 202 -8.25 -7.90 3.61
CA VAL A 202 -8.25 -8.15 2.16
C VAL A 202 -7.10 -7.40 1.48
N SER A 203 -6.91 -6.13 1.82
CA SER A 203 -5.82 -5.30 1.27
C SER A 203 -4.44 -5.81 1.67
N ALA A 204 -4.28 -6.29 2.90
CA ALA A 204 -3.03 -6.90 3.37
C ALA A 204 -2.70 -8.20 2.62
N LEU A 205 -3.70 -9.06 2.39
CA LEU A 205 -3.53 -10.29 1.59
C LEU A 205 -3.12 -9.96 0.15
N LYS A 206 -3.79 -9.01 -0.50
CA LYS A 206 -3.45 -8.54 -1.86
C LYS A 206 -2.04 -7.91 -1.91
N ALA A 207 -1.68 -7.08 -0.93
CA ALA A 207 -0.34 -6.49 -0.83
C ALA A 207 0.75 -7.56 -0.68
N ALA A 208 0.51 -8.58 0.17
CA ALA A 208 1.44 -9.68 0.36
C ALA A 208 1.65 -10.51 -0.92
N CYS A 209 0.59 -10.74 -1.71
CA CYS A 209 0.71 -11.37 -3.03
C CYS A 209 1.57 -10.53 -3.99
N GLN A 210 1.29 -9.24 -4.12
CA GLN A 210 2.04 -8.36 -5.02
C GLN A 210 3.52 -8.24 -4.61
N LEU A 211 3.81 -8.15 -3.31
CA LEU A 211 5.18 -8.18 -2.80
C LEU A 211 5.88 -9.51 -3.13
N SER A 212 5.20 -10.64 -2.92
CA SER A 212 5.73 -11.97 -3.24
C SER A 212 6.04 -12.12 -4.72
N ALA A 213 5.14 -11.66 -5.60
CA ALA A 213 5.31 -11.67 -7.05
C ALA A 213 6.49 -10.80 -7.52
N ARG A 214 6.86 -9.79 -6.74
CA ARG A 214 8.02 -8.90 -7.00
C ARG A 214 9.29 -9.34 -6.27
N GLY A 215 9.31 -10.55 -5.70
CA GLY A 215 10.47 -11.13 -5.03
C GLY A 215 10.80 -10.51 -3.67
N ALA A 216 9.91 -9.70 -3.09
CA ALA A 216 10.14 -9.14 -1.76
C ALA A 216 9.96 -10.22 -0.69
N ARG A 217 10.95 -10.34 0.20
CA ARG A 217 10.89 -11.24 1.36
C ARG A 217 9.93 -10.66 2.41
N ILE A 218 8.88 -11.41 2.75
CA ILE A 218 7.95 -11.05 3.83
C ILE A 218 8.27 -11.92 5.04
N LYS A 219 8.71 -11.29 6.14
CA LYS A 219 9.01 -11.99 7.38
C LYS A 219 7.73 -12.42 8.10
N TYR A 220 6.75 -11.53 8.13
CA TYR A 220 5.50 -11.76 8.85
C TYR A 220 4.30 -11.16 8.12
N LEU A 221 3.23 -11.96 8.05
CA LEU A 221 1.90 -11.54 7.62
C LEU A 221 0.90 -11.83 8.75
N GLY A 222 0.37 -10.77 9.37
CA GLY A 222 -0.63 -10.86 10.44
C GLY A 222 -2.00 -10.39 9.96
N ILE A 223 -3.03 -11.21 10.16
CA ILE A 223 -4.42 -10.86 9.84
C ILE A 223 -5.23 -10.81 11.13
N ASN A 224 -5.81 -9.65 11.42
CA ASN A 224 -6.52 -9.34 12.66
C ASN A 224 -8.03 -9.16 12.37
N ASP A 225 -8.80 -10.16 12.77
CA ASP A 225 -10.25 -10.30 12.64
C ASP A 225 -10.77 -9.77 11.30
N ALA A 226 -10.12 -10.21 10.22
CA ALA A 226 -10.41 -9.69 8.89
C ALA A 226 -11.88 -9.90 8.54
N ALA A 227 -12.48 -8.84 7.99
CA ALA A 227 -13.87 -8.83 7.60
C ALA A 227 -13.96 -9.11 6.09
N PHE A 228 -14.53 -10.26 5.74
CA PHE A 228 -14.89 -10.71 4.39
C PHE A 228 -16.40 -10.55 4.16
N LEU A 229 -16.87 -10.56 2.92
CA LEU A 229 -18.28 -10.25 2.58
C LEU A 229 -18.92 -11.45 1.87
N SER A 230 -20.21 -11.63 2.07
CA SER A 230 -20.97 -12.70 1.40
C SER A 230 -21.16 -12.43 -0.09
N THR A 231 -21.27 -11.16 -0.45
CA THR A 231 -21.63 -10.70 -1.79
C THR A 231 -20.45 -10.69 -2.77
N SER A 232 -19.22 -10.87 -2.28
CA SER A 232 -17.98 -10.73 -3.05
C SER A 232 -17.43 -12.07 -3.57
N HIS A 233 -18.17 -13.18 -3.45
CA HIS A 233 -17.68 -14.54 -3.68
C HIS A 233 -16.48 -14.96 -2.81
N GLU A 234 -16.02 -14.14 -1.85
CA GLU A 234 -14.82 -14.39 -1.03
C GLU A 234 -14.97 -15.60 -0.08
N VAL A 235 -16.20 -16.04 0.17
CA VAL A 235 -16.53 -17.06 1.17
C VAL A 235 -17.28 -18.22 0.54
N ASN A 236 -16.79 -19.45 0.78
CA ASN A 236 -17.54 -20.66 0.47
C ASN A 236 -18.46 -21.00 1.65
N PHE A 237 -19.77 -20.92 1.43
CA PHE A 237 -20.79 -21.07 2.48
C PHE A 237 -20.92 -22.47 3.08
N LYS A 238 -20.20 -23.49 2.55
CA LYS A 238 -20.07 -24.84 3.13
C LYS A 238 -18.75 -25.45 2.64
N PRO A 239 -17.76 -25.79 3.50
CA PRO A 239 -17.77 -25.82 4.97
C PRO A 239 -17.32 -24.50 5.64
N PHE A 240 -17.83 -23.33 5.25
CA PHE A 240 -17.49 -22.02 5.84
C PHE A 240 -15.98 -21.72 5.85
N ALA A 241 -15.41 -21.60 4.64
CA ALA A 241 -14.00 -21.29 4.47
C ALA A 241 -13.82 -20.01 3.64
N ILE A 242 -12.89 -19.16 4.08
CA ILE A 242 -12.46 -18.00 3.30
C ILE A 242 -11.60 -18.52 2.15
N ASN A 243 -12.04 -18.25 0.92
CA ASN A 243 -11.35 -18.73 -0.27
C ASN A 243 -10.24 -17.74 -0.64
N LEU A 244 -9.03 -18.03 -0.15
CA LEU A 244 -7.87 -17.18 -0.45
C LEU A 244 -7.60 -17.05 -1.95
N ASN A 245 -7.92 -18.05 -2.78
CA ASN A 245 -7.71 -17.93 -4.23
C ASN A 245 -8.56 -16.81 -4.84
N ILE A 246 -9.74 -16.52 -4.28
CA ILE A 246 -10.59 -15.43 -4.76
C ILE A 246 -9.99 -14.10 -4.33
N VAL A 247 -9.57 -14.00 -3.06
CA VAL A 247 -8.96 -12.78 -2.52
C VAL A 247 -7.63 -12.45 -3.22
N THR A 248 -6.84 -13.46 -3.56
CA THR A 248 -5.49 -13.31 -4.13
C THR A 248 -5.42 -13.50 -5.65
N GLY A 249 -6.55 -13.79 -6.31
CA GLY A 249 -6.53 -14.19 -7.73
C GLY A 249 -5.68 -15.43 -8.01
N GLY A 250 -5.61 -16.36 -7.04
CA GLY A 250 -4.79 -17.57 -7.09
C GLY A 250 -3.28 -17.33 -6.90
N GLN A 251 -2.86 -16.09 -6.66
CA GLN A 251 -1.45 -15.78 -6.44
C GLN A 251 -0.97 -16.29 -5.08
N ARG A 252 0.24 -16.86 -5.05
CA ARG A 252 0.87 -17.38 -3.84
C ARG A 252 1.41 -16.24 -2.97
N ILE A 253 1.15 -16.33 -1.66
CA ILE A 253 1.80 -15.50 -0.64
C ILE A 253 3.06 -16.22 -0.15
N ASN A 254 4.21 -15.57 -0.28
CA ASN A 254 5.50 -16.03 0.23
C ASN A 254 5.91 -15.23 1.47
N ALA A 255 5.32 -15.58 2.60
CA ALA A 255 5.70 -15.07 3.92
C ALA A 255 6.22 -16.21 4.80
N GLU A 256 7.30 -15.96 5.54
CA GLU A 256 7.89 -16.95 6.47
C GLU A 256 6.93 -17.34 7.58
N MET A 257 6.23 -16.35 8.14
CA MET A 257 5.22 -16.54 9.17
C MET A 257 3.90 -15.91 8.73
N LYS A 258 2.82 -16.64 8.96
CA LYS A 258 1.44 -16.25 8.64
C LYS A 258 0.55 -16.57 9.83
N GLU A 259 0.03 -15.56 10.48
CA GLU A 259 -0.89 -15.70 11.62
C GLU A 259 -2.22 -15.03 11.31
N ASN A 260 -3.31 -15.68 11.69
CA ASN A 260 -4.65 -15.16 11.57
C ASN A 260 -5.34 -15.26 12.92
N PHE A 261 -5.85 -14.13 13.40
CA PHE A 261 -6.56 -14.02 14.66
C PHE A 261 -8.01 -13.69 14.32
N SER A 262 -8.95 -14.57 14.65
CA SER A 262 -10.34 -14.39 14.22
C SER A 262 -11.34 -14.91 15.24
N GLN A 263 -12.57 -14.40 15.23
CA GLN A 263 -13.71 -15.02 15.91
C GLN A 263 -14.80 -15.40 14.91
N THR A 264 -15.68 -16.34 15.27
CA THR A 264 -16.86 -16.71 14.45
C THR A 264 -18.18 -16.52 15.20
N ILE A 265 -18.15 -16.10 16.46
CA ILE A 265 -19.33 -16.02 17.35
C ILE A 265 -20.41 -15.12 16.75
N GLY A 266 -20.01 -13.98 16.16
CA GLY A 266 -20.94 -13.00 15.58
C GLY A 266 -21.76 -13.53 14.39
N HIS A 267 -21.30 -14.59 13.72
CA HIS A 267 -21.95 -15.14 12.53
C HIS A 267 -23.35 -15.67 12.82
N SER A 268 -23.49 -16.38 13.94
CA SER A 268 -24.78 -16.97 14.34
C SER A 268 -25.87 -15.91 14.57
N TRP A 269 -25.47 -14.68 14.92
CA TRP A 269 -26.38 -13.57 15.16
C TRP A 269 -26.81 -12.89 13.86
N GLN A 270 -25.99 -13.00 12.82
CA GLN A 270 -26.24 -12.47 11.48
C GLN A 270 -26.83 -13.50 10.50
N PHE A 271 -27.17 -14.69 11.00
CA PHE A 271 -27.80 -15.73 10.21
C PHE A 271 -29.22 -15.32 9.78
N ASN A 272 -29.53 -15.59 8.52
CA ASN A 272 -30.84 -15.41 7.92
C ASN A 272 -31.16 -16.63 7.03
N SER A 273 -32.04 -17.51 7.51
CA SER A 273 -32.43 -18.75 6.82
C SER A 273 -33.12 -18.51 5.47
N THR A 274 -33.63 -17.30 5.21
CA THR A 274 -34.28 -16.96 3.93
C THR A 274 -33.29 -16.44 2.89
N SER A 275 -32.06 -16.12 3.29
CA SER A 275 -31.02 -15.68 2.37
C SER A 275 -30.38 -16.88 1.67
N PRO A 276 -30.09 -16.81 0.35
CA PRO A 276 -29.37 -17.87 -0.36
C PRO A 276 -28.00 -18.21 0.25
N THR A 277 -27.37 -17.22 0.90
CA THR A 277 -26.09 -17.38 1.60
C THR A 277 -26.25 -17.89 3.03
N GLY A 278 -27.47 -17.85 3.58
CA GLY A 278 -27.73 -18.09 4.99
C GLY A 278 -27.44 -16.88 5.89
N PHE A 279 -27.09 -15.71 5.34
CA PHE A 279 -26.75 -14.51 6.12
C PHE A 279 -27.45 -13.26 5.59
N HIS A 280 -27.59 -12.24 6.44
CA HIS A 280 -28.05 -10.93 5.99
C HIS A 280 -27.12 -10.36 4.90
N PRO A 281 -27.65 -9.61 3.92
CA PRO A 281 -26.82 -8.91 2.94
C PRO A 281 -25.76 -8.05 3.65
N TYR A 282 -24.53 -8.07 3.13
CA TYR A 282 -23.38 -7.34 3.71
C TYR A 282 -22.93 -7.79 5.10
N ALA A 283 -23.40 -8.94 5.60
CA ALA A 283 -22.83 -9.54 6.80
C ALA A 283 -21.31 -9.73 6.65
N GLU A 284 -20.57 -9.41 7.70
CA GLU A 284 -19.13 -9.59 7.74
C GLU A 284 -18.78 -11.02 8.15
N PHE A 285 -17.85 -11.62 7.42
CA PHE A 285 -17.34 -12.95 7.69
C PHE A 285 -15.94 -12.84 8.25
N HIS A 286 -15.65 -13.70 9.20
CA HIS A 286 -14.45 -13.74 10.01
C HIS A 286 -14.15 -15.21 10.28
N GLY A 287 -12.90 -15.64 10.28
CA GLY A 287 -12.64 -17.04 10.54
C GLY A 287 -11.28 -17.50 10.04
N PRO A 288 -11.06 -18.83 10.03
CA PRO A 288 -9.76 -19.38 9.70
C PRO A 288 -9.39 -19.13 8.23
N LEU A 289 -8.11 -18.81 8.02
CA LEU A 289 -7.49 -18.68 6.71
C LEU A 289 -6.63 -19.91 6.40
N ALA A 290 -6.81 -20.48 5.20
CA ALA A 290 -6.04 -21.64 4.76
C ALA A 290 -4.53 -21.32 4.69
N GLY A 291 -3.69 -22.17 5.29
CA GLY A 291 -2.24 -21.97 5.30
C GLY A 291 -1.74 -20.87 6.24
N PHE A 292 -2.56 -20.42 7.19
CA PHE A 292 -2.19 -19.57 8.32
C PHE A 292 -2.19 -20.38 9.61
N ALA A 293 -1.38 -19.97 10.59
CA ALA A 293 -1.59 -20.36 11.98
C ALA A 293 -2.80 -19.58 12.51
N ASN A 294 -3.92 -20.29 12.70
CA ASN A 294 -5.19 -19.68 13.09
C ASN A 294 -5.34 -19.70 14.61
N VAL A 295 -5.61 -18.54 15.19
CA VAL A 295 -5.87 -18.33 16.62
C VAL A 295 -7.31 -17.89 16.77
N ASP A 296 -8.11 -18.72 17.46
CA ASP A 296 -9.49 -18.40 17.78
C ASP A 296 -9.55 -17.42 18.97
N LEU A 297 -10.25 -16.32 18.76
CA LEU A 297 -10.45 -15.26 19.74
C LEU A 297 -11.70 -15.46 20.59
N ALA A 298 -12.51 -16.49 20.31
CA ALA A 298 -13.77 -16.78 21.01
C ALA A 298 -13.64 -16.85 22.54
N ASN A 299 -12.50 -17.32 23.04
CA ASN A 299 -12.26 -17.48 24.48
C ASN A 299 -11.52 -16.29 25.12
N LYS A 300 -11.37 -15.18 24.41
CA LYS A 300 -10.68 -13.99 24.96
C LYS A 300 -11.62 -13.22 25.90
N PRO A 301 -11.12 -12.66 27.03
CA PRO A 301 -11.98 -12.05 28.05
C PRO A 301 -12.93 -10.99 27.51
N ARG A 302 -12.45 -10.10 26.62
CA ARG A 302 -13.31 -9.04 26.04
C ARG A 302 -14.38 -9.59 25.10
N VAL A 303 -14.08 -10.68 24.39
CA VAL A 303 -14.99 -11.37 23.48
C VAL A 303 -16.08 -12.10 24.28
N ILE A 304 -15.69 -12.84 25.34
CA ILE A 304 -16.62 -13.51 26.26
C ILE A 304 -17.59 -12.50 26.89
N ALA A 305 -17.12 -11.32 27.28
CA ALA A 305 -17.97 -10.29 27.87
C ALA A 305 -19.08 -9.82 26.91
N VAL A 306 -18.78 -9.65 25.62
CA VAL A 306 -19.78 -9.29 24.61
C VAL A 306 -20.78 -10.43 24.40
N GLN A 307 -20.31 -11.67 24.34
CA GLN A 307 -21.16 -12.85 24.21
C GLN A 307 -22.14 -12.99 25.40
N ALA A 308 -21.64 -12.81 26.63
CA ALA A 308 -22.48 -12.84 27.83
C ALA A 308 -23.55 -11.74 27.82
N ALA A 309 -23.19 -10.53 27.40
CA ALA A 309 -24.13 -9.41 27.27
C ALA A 309 -25.21 -9.67 26.21
N TYR A 310 -24.86 -10.29 25.08
CA TYR A 310 -25.83 -10.72 24.07
C TYR A 310 -26.82 -11.76 24.63
N LEU A 311 -26.31 -12.79 25.30
CA LEU A 311 -27.13 -13.84 25.90
C LEU A 311 -28.10 -13.27 26.96
N ALA A 312 -27.60 -12.38 27.82
CA ALA A 312 -28.43 -11.69 28.81
C ALA A 312 -29.53 -10.84 28.17
N ALA A 313 -29.24 -10.15 27.06
CA ALA A 313 -30.23 -9.38 26.32
C ALA A 313 -31.28 -10.26 25.62
N SER A 314 -30.93 -11.50 25.26
CA SER A 314 -31.83 -12.45 24.59
C SER A 314 -32.75 -13.23 25.55
N ALA A 315 -32.33 -13.41 26.80
CA ALA A 315 -33.05 -14.22 27.80
C ALA A 315 -34.51 -13.80 28.08
N PRO A 316 -34.89 -12.50 28.09
CA PRO A 316 -36.26 -12.09 28.40
C PRO A 316 -37.26 -12.28 27.24
N ILE A 317 -36.82 -12.56 26.01
CA ILE A 317 -37.61 -12.36 24.77
C ILE A 317 -38.09 -13.69 24.13
N SER A 318 -38.22 -14.76 24.92
CA SER A 318 -38.63 -16.08 24.40
C SER A 318 -39.94 -16.02 23.57
N PRO A 319 -40.02 -16.59 22.34
CA PRO A 319 -39.02 -17.32 21.55
C PRO A 319 -38.44 -16.49 20.37
N LEU A 320 -38.66 -15.17 20.33
CA LEU A 320 -38.31 -14.38 19.16
C LEU A 320 -36.83 -13.99 19.19
N PRO A 321 -36.12 -14.10 18.05
CA PRO A 321 -34.76 -13.56 17.95
C PRO A 321 -34.78 -12.05 18.19
N LEU A 322 -33.69 -11.52 18.77
CA LEU A 322 -33.51 -10.09 18.94
C LEU A 322 -33.73 -9.35 17.61
N PRO A 323 -34.28 -8.12 17.62
CA PRO A 323 -34.39 -7.31 16.41
C PRO A 323 -33.04 -7.22 15.69
N ILE A 324 -33.04 -7.25 14.35
CA ILE A 324 -31.81 -7.30 13.55
C ILE A 324 -30.83 -6.18 13.91
N GLY A 325 -31.32 -4.95 14.09
CA GLY A 325 -30.47 -3.83 14.49
C GLY A 325 -29.83 -3.96 15.88
N VAL A 326 -30.36 -4.80 16.77
CA VAL A 326 -29.71 -5.14 18.05
C VAL A 326 -28.63 -6.19 17.82
N ARG A 327 -28.92 -7.23 17.01
CA ARG A 327 -27.96 -8.27 16.64
C ARG A 327 -26.74 -7.68 15.93
N ASP A 328 -26.95 -6.75 15.00
CA ASP A 328 -25.88 -6.05 14.28
C ASP A 328 -24.98 -5.22 15.20
N ARG A 329 -25.56 -4.57 16.22
CA ARG A 329 -24.77 -3.83 17.23
C ARG A 329 -23.87 -4.77 18.02
N PHE A 330 -24.40 -5.91 18.48
CA PHE A 330 -23.58 -6.90 19.20
C PHE A 330 -22.51 -7.52 18.30
N ALA A 331 -22.81 -7.80 17.04
CA ALA A 331 -21.82 -8.26 16.07
C ALA A 331 -20.70 -7.22 15.86
N ALA A 332 -21.04 -5.94 15.71
CA ALA A 332 -20.05 -4.86 15.62
C ALA A 332 -19.22 -4.70 16.90
N MET A 333 -19.82 -4.85 18.08
CA MET A 333 -19.11 -4.87 19.36
C MET A 333 -18.15 -6.06 19.45
N MET A 334 -18.59 -7.24 19.00
CA MET A 334 -17.78 -8.45 18.97
C MET A 334 -16.53 -8.26 18.11
N HIS A 335 -16.72 -7.79 16.87
CA HIS A 335 -15.65 -7.44 15.94
C HIS A 335 -14.66 -6.44 16.55
N LYS A 336 -15.16 -5.37 17.17
CA LYS A 336 -14.31 -4.36 17.82
C LYS A 336 -13.46 -4.97 18.96
N GLN A 337 -14.04 -5.83 19.80
CA GLN A 337 -13.32 -6.42 20.92
C GLN A 337 -12.33 -7.49 20.47
N ALA A 338 -12.71 -8.36 19.53
CA ALA A 338 -11.81 -9.31 18.91
C ALA A 338 -10.63 -8.60 18.23
N GLY A 339 -10.91 -7.54 17.48
CA GLY A 339 -9.89 -6.68 16.88
C GLY A 339 -8.88 -6.12 17.89
N SER A 340 -9.36 -5.75 19.08
CA SER A 340 -8.51 -5.25 20.16
C SER A 340 -7.66 -6.34 20.81
N GLU A 341 -8.20 -7.55 20.99
CA GLU A 341 -7.47 -8.70 21.55
C GLU A 341 -6.36 -9.16 20.59
N ALA A 342 -6.69 -9.25 19.31
CA ALA A 342 -5.74 -9.58 18.25
C ALA A 342 -4.67 -8.50 18.08
N GLU A 343 -5.00 -7.23 18.27
CA GLU A 343 -4.01 -6.14 18.26
C GLU A 343 -2.95 -6.34 19.35
N ASN A 344 -3.34 -6.74 20.57
CA ASN A 344 -2.39 -7.02 21.64
C ASN A 344 -1.45 -8.18 21.29
N LEU A 345 -2.00 -9.27 20.71
CA LEU A 345 -1.20 -10.43 20.28
C LEU A 345 -0.24 -10.07 19.15
N LEU A 346 -0.70 -9.27 18.21
CA LEU A 346 0.10 -8.75 17.11
C LEU A 346 1.25 -7.89 17.63
N TRP A 347 0.99 -6.96 18.54
CA TRP A 347 2.05 -6.14 19.15
C TRP A 347 3.10 -6.99 19.86
N ALA A 348 2.67 -7.97 20.66
CA ALA A 348 3.59 -8.91 21.28
C ALA A 348 4.44 -9.64 20.22
N ARG A 349 3.85 -10.04 19.09
CA ARG A 349 4.60 -10.63 17.97
C ARG A 349 5.61 -9.65 17.38
N LEU A 350 5.21 -8.41 17.08
CA LEU A 350 6.11 -7.41 16.50
C LEU A 350 7.32 -7.14 17.39
N SER A 351 7.13 -7.03 18.71
CA SER A 351 8.22 -6.87 19.68
C SER A 351 9.19 -8.07 19.74
N THR A 352 8.77 -9.26 19.30
CA THR A 352 9.69 -10.42 19.17
C THR A 352 10.44 -10.44 17.84
N LEU A 353 9.92 -9.77 16.82
CA LEU A 353 10.50 -9.77 15.47
C LEU A 353 11.45 -8.60 15.24
N MET A 354 11.21 -7.49 15.92
CA MET A 354 11.99 -6.27 15.82
C MET A 354 12.63 -5.96 17.17
N PRO A 355 13.93 -5.65 17.22
CA PRO A 355 14.56 -5.22 18.45
C PRO A 355 13.96 -3.87 18.87
N THR A 356 13.40 -3.80 20.08
CA THR A 356 12.91 -2.56 20.69
C THR A 356 13.98 -1.89 21.52
#